data_AF-A0A090SLA2-F1
#
_entry.id   AF-A0A090SLA2-F1
#
_cell.length_a   1.000
_cell.length_b   1.000
_cell.length_c   1.000
_cell.angle_alpha   90.00
_cell.angle_beta   90.00
_cell.angle_gamma   90.00
#
_symmetry.space_group_name_H-M   'P 1'
#
loop_
_entity.id
_entity.type
_entity.pdbx_description
1 polymer ?
#
loop_
_entity_poly.entity_id
_entity_poly.type
_entity_poly.pdbx_seq_one_letter_code
_entity_poly.pdbx_strand_id
1 'polypeptide(L)'
;MDLEALFTDLTPFNITMIEQPVPSGQDALLKGIPHPIPLCADESCHTRAQLGELVGIYEMINIKLDKTGGLTEALALEKSAREAGLSIMSGCMLGSSLAMKAALPIANRAEVVDLDGPVLLGSDIENSLRYQQGKLYL
;
A
#
# COMPACT_ATOMS: atom_id res chain seq x y z
N MET A 1 4.53 -17.87 -15.61
CA MET A 1 3.13 -17.47 -15.45
C MET A 1 2.87 -16.38 -16.47
N ASP A 2 1.76 -16.48 -17.21
CA ASP A 2 1.37 -15.43 -18.16
C ASP A 2 0.62 -14.34 -17.38
N LEU A 3 1.32 -13.23 -17.09
CA LEU A 3 0.78 -12.13 -16.27
C LEU A 3 -0.27 -11.33 -17.03
N GLU A 4 -0.11 -11.18 -18.35
CA GLU A 4 -1.05 -10.42 -19.18
C GLU A 4 -2.41 -11.13 -19.25
N ALA A 5 -2.39 -12.44 -19.49
CA ALA A 5 -3.59 -13.27 -19.44
C ALA A 5 -4.25 -13.20 -18.05
N LEU A 6 -3.46 -13.35 -16.98
CA LEU A 6 -3.97 -13.30 -15.60
C LEU A 6 -4.65 -11.96 -15.30
N PHE A 7 -4.02 -10.82 -15.61
CA PHE A 7 -4.62 -9.51 -15.34
C PHE A 7 -5.91 -9.29 -16.13
N THR A 8 -5.96 -9.78 -17.37
CA THR A 8 -7.16 -9.72 -18.21
C THR A 8 -8.29 -10.57 -17.63
N ASP A 9 -7.99 -11.80 -17.22
CA ASP A 9 -8.97 -12.74 -16.64
C ASP A 9 -9.53 -12.23 -15.31
N LEU A 10 -8.81 -11.35 -14.61
CA LEU A 10 -9.27 -10.75 -13.36
C LEU A 10 -10.23 -9.56 -13.55
N THR A 11 -10.29 -8.97 -14.75
CA THR A 11 -11.12 -7.78 -15.03
C THR A 11 -12.61 -7.94 -14.72
N PRO A 12 -13.27 -9.11 -14.91
CA PRO A 12 -14.71 -9.26 -14.63
C PRO A 12 -15.05 -9.20 -13.14
N PHE A 13 -14.08 -9.31 -12.23
CA PHE A 13 -14.32 -9.37 -10.78
C PHE A 13 -14.35 -7.99 -10.10
N ASN A 14 -14.21 -6.90 -10.86
CA ASN A 14 -14.25 -5.53 -10.34
C ASN A 14 -13.25 -5.31 -9.18
N ILE A 15 -12.03 -5.83 -9.36
CA ILE A 15 -10.93 -5.67 -8.40
C ILE A 15 -10.41 -4.23 -8.47
N THR A 16 -10.23 -3.61 -7.31
CA THR A 16 -9.77 -2.21 -7.23
C THR A 16 -8.30 -2.04 -7.57
N MET A 17 -7.45 -2.98 -7.12
CA MET A 17 -5.99 -2.92 -7.26
C MET A 17 -5.38 -4.32 -7.04
N ILE A 18 -4.23 -4.62 -7.66
CA ILE A 18 -3.41 -5.82 -7.41
C ILE A 18 -2.09 -5.41 -6.74
N GLU A 19 -1.81 -5.97 -5.56
CA GLU A 19 -0.62 -5.63 -4.79
C GLU A 19 0.52 -6.62 -5.05
N GLN A 20 1.71 -6.09 -5.33
CA GLN A 20 2.97 -6.80 -5.52
C GLN A 20 2.85 -8.15 -6.27
N PRO A 21 2.42 -8.15 -7.56
CA PRO A 21 2.18 -9.40 -8.30
C PRO A 21 3.45 -10.23 -8.59
N VAL A 22 4.64 -9.63 -8.46
CA VAL A 22 5.94 -10.29 -8.69
C VAL A 22 6.89 -10.02 -7.52
N PRO A 23 7.86 -10.91 -7.27
CA PRO A 23 8.87 -10.68 -6.23
C PRO A 23 9.62 -9.37 -6.45
N SER A 24 9.91 -8.66 -5.35
CA SER A 24 10.73 -7.44 -5.41
C SER A 24 12.09 -7.69 -6.06
N GLY A 25 12.54 -6.77 -6.90
CA GLY A 25 13.73 -6.91 -7.73
C GLY A 25 13.48 -7.63 -9.05
N GLN A 26 12.27 -8.14 -9.29
CA GLN A 26 11.81 -8.69 -10.57
C GLN A 26 10.71 -7.83 -11.21
N ASP A 27 10.54 -6.58 -10.75
CA ASP A 27 9.49 -5.66 -11.19
C ASP A 27 9.56 -5.33 -12.69
N ALA A 28 10.73 -5.49 -13.29
CA ALA A 28 10.91 -5.36 -14.75
C ALA A 28 10.04 -6.33 -15.56
N LEU A 29 9.58 -7.44 -14.97
CA LEU A 29 8.64 -8.37 -15.60
C LEU A 29 7.27 -7.74 -15.88
N LEU A 30 6.91 -6.65 -15.20
CA LEU A 30 5.65 -5.94 -15.39
C LEU A 30 5.74 -4.90 -16.52
N LYS A 31 6.96 -4.53 -16.96
CA LYS A 31 7.14 -3.48 -17.96
C LYS A 31 6.55 -3.89 -19.31
N GLY A 32 5.68 -3.04 -19.85
CA GLY A 32 5.06 -3.24 -21.15
C GLY A 32 3.90 -4.22 -21.14
N ILE A 33 3.51 -4.74 -19.97
CA ILE A 33 2.27 -5.49 -19.80
C ILE A 33 1.14 -4.49 -19.55
N PRO A 34 -0.03 -4.60 -20.20
CA PRO A 34 -1.18 -3.78 -19.88
C PRO A 34 -1.66 -4.01 -18.45
N HIS A 35 -1.97 -2.92 -17.71
CA HIS A 35 -2.54 -2.97 -16.36
C HIS A 35 -4.03 -2.57 -16.42
N PRO A 36 -4.95 -3.47 -16.82
CA PRO A 36 -6.38 -3.16 -16.79
C PRO A 36 -6.91 -2.97 -15.36
N ILE A 37 -6.16 -3.44 -14.36
CA ILE A 37 -6.37 -3.20 -12.93
C ILE A 37 -5.07 -2.54 -12.41
N PRO A 38 -5.14 -1.42 -11.66
CA PRO A 38 -3.96 -0.75 -11.13
C PRO A 38 -3.06 -1.67 -10.30
N LEU A 39 -1.75 -1.54 -10.44
CA LEU A 39 -0.77 -2.27 -9.64
C LEU A 39 -0.23 -1.40 -8.48
N CYS A 40 -0.10 -2.00 -7.30
CA CYS A 40 0.50 -1.37 -6.12
C CYS A 40 1.83 -2.03 -5.73
N ALA A 41 2.87 -1.23 -5.53
CA ALA A 41 4.14 -1.71 -4.99
C ALA A 41 4.11 -1.74 -3.45
N ASP A 42 4.34 -2.91 -2.85
CA ASP A 42 4.54 -3.07 -1.41
C ASP A 42 6.02 -3.38 -1.12
N GLU A 43 6.46 -4.62 -1.30
CA GLU A 43 7.85 -5.03 -1.05
C GLU A 43 8.86 -4.25 -1.90
N SER A 44 8.48 -3.76 -3.08
CA SER A 44 9.38 -2.94 -3.91
C SER A 44 9.43 -1.46 -3.51
N CYS A 45 8.57 -1.00 -2.59
CA CYS A 45 8.56 0.39 -2.13
C CYS A 45 8.82 0.49 -0.62
N HIS A 46 10.02 0.95 -0.24
CA HIS A 46 10.38 1.16 1.17
C HIS A 46 10.43 2.64 1.55
N THR A 47 11.13 3.44 0.76
CA THR A 47 11.40 4.86 0.99
C THR A 47 11.34 5.61 -0.34
N ARG A 48 11.60 6.92 -0.32
CA ARG A 48 11.72 7.70 -1.56
C ARG A 48 12.83 7.21 -2.50
N ALA A 49 13.83 6.51 -1.99
CA ALA A 49 14.97 6.04 -2.78
C ALA A 49 14.55 5.11 -3.93
N GLN A 50 13.48 4.34 -3.75
CA GLN A 50 12.99 3.39 -4.76
C GLN A 50 12.05 4.03 -5.79
N LEU A 51 11.49 5.23 -5.53
CA LEU A 51 10.43 5.79 -6.36
C LEU A 51 10.78 5.89 -7.84
N GLY A 52 12.02 6.31 -8.15
CA GLY A 52 12.46 6.47 -9.54
C GLY A 52 12.39 5.19 -10.37
N GLU A 53 12.54 4.02 -9.73
CA GLU A 53 12.49 2.72 -10.38
C GLU A 53 11.05 2.19 -10.53
N LEU A 54 10.12 2.66 -9.69
CA LEU A 54 8.72 2.20 -9.65
C LEU A 54 7.83 2.99 -10.62
N VAL A 55 8.17 4.25 -10.91
CA VAL A 55 7.39 5.08 -11.84
C VAL A 55 7.37 4.46 -13.23
N GLY A 56 6.16 4.29 -13.76
CA GLY A 56 5.94 3.61 -15.05
C GLY A 56 5.92 2.08 -14.98
N ILE A 57 6.10 1.50 -13.78
CA ILE A 57 5.86 0.08 -13.49
C ILE A 57 4.60 -0.08 -12.62
N TYR A 58 4.36 0.84 -11.69
CA TYR A 58 3.23 0.79 -10.78
C TYR A 58 2.38 2.07 -10.88
N GLU A 59 1.10 1.95 -10.57
CA GLU A 59 0.17 3.09 -10.47
C GLU A 59 -0.06 3.53 -9.02
N MET A 60 0.31 2.69 -8.05
CA MET A 60 0.13 2.93 -6.62
C MET A 60 1.34 2.44 -5.81
N ILE A 61 1.55 3.02 -4.64
CA ILE A 61 2.50 2.50 -3.64
C ILE A 61 1.81 2.26 -2.30
N ASN A 62 2.23 1.22 -1.59
CA ASN A 62 1.83 0.95 -0.21
C ASN A 62 2.87 1.54 0.75
N ILE A 63 2.49 2.60 1.46
CA ILE A 63 3.31 3.23 2.48
C ILE A 63 3.04 2.56 3.83
N LYS A 64 4.07 1.91 4.39
CA LYS A 64 4.08 1.33 5.74
C LYS A 64 5.13 2.03 6.60
N LEU A 65 4.80 2.34 7.85
CA LEU A 65 5.75 3.01 8.75
C LEU A 65 6.98 2.14 9.05
N ASP A 66 6.81 0.82 9.15
CA ASP A 66 7.89 -0.13 9.36
C ASP A 66 8.91 -0.13 8.21
N LYS A 67 8.46 0.09 6.96
CA LYS A 67 9.34 0.15 5.78
C LYS A 67 10.03 1.49 5.64
N THR A 68 9.31 2.57 5.92
CA THR A 68 9.82 3.95 5.83
C THR A 68 10.71 4.32 7.01
N GLY A 69 10.69 3.53 8.10
CA GLY A 69 11.40 3.86 9.33
C GLY A 69 10.75 5.00 10.12
N GLY A 70 9.44 5.21 9.94
CA GLY A 70 8.63 6.15 10.70
C GLY A 70 7.92 7.23 9.87
N LEU A 71 7.08 8.01 10.56
CA LEU A 71 6.15 8.96 9.94
C LEU A 71 6.84 10.06 9.11
N THR A 72 8.03 10.51 9.51
CA THR A 72 8.75 11.57 8.82
C THR A 72 9.09 11.20 7.37
N GLU A 73 9.65 10.01 7.15
CA GLU A 73 9.95 9.54 5.80
C GLU A 73 8.67 9.15 5.06
N ALA A 74 7.67 8.60 5.75
CA ALA A 74 6.37 8.29 5.15
C ALA A 74 5.68 9.51 4.54
N LEU A 75 5.68 10.66 5.23
CA LEU A 75 5.12 11.91 4.71
C LEU A 75 5.93 12.45 3.52
N ALA A 76 7.25 12.29 3.56
CA ALA A 76 8.09 12.71 2.44
C ALA A 76 7.90 11.80 1.21
N LEU A 77 7.75 10.49 1.42
CA LEU A 77 7.43 9.49 0.41
C LEU A 77 6.08 9.76 -0.23
N GLU A 78 5.03 9.97 0.57
CA GLU A 78 3.68 10.30 0.09
C GLU A 78 3.70 11.51 -0.85
N LYS A 79 4.34 12.60 -0.41
CA LYS A 79 4.48 13.80 -1.24
C LYS A 79 5.19 13.53 -2.56
N SER A 80 6.33 12.85 -2.51
CA SER A 80 7.15 12.58 -3.71
C SER A 80 6.45 11.63 -4.68
N ALA A 81 5.72 10.65 -4.16
CA ALA A 81 4.95 9.71 -4.96
C ALA A 81 3.79 10.41 -5.69
N ARG A 82 3.07 11.31 -5.01
CA ARG A 82 2.02 12.14 -5.64
C ARG A 82 2.57 13.07 -6.71
N GLU A 83 3.72 13.71 -6.46
CA GLU A 83 4.41 14.53 -7.45
C GLU A 83 4.80 13.71 -8.70
N ALA A 84 5.07 12.42 -8.53
CA ALA A 84 5.33 11.47 -9.62
C ALA A 84 4.06 10.85 -10.24
N GLY A 85 2.86 11.24 -9.80
CA GLY A 85 1.59 10.76 -10.33
C GLY A 85 1.12 9.41 -9.78
N LEU A 86 1.71 8.89 -8.71
CA LEU A 86 1.33 7.64 -8.07
C LEU A 86 0.19 7.85 -7.07
N SER A 87 -0.73 6.89 -7.00
CA SER A 87 -1.75 6.80 -5.95
C SER A 87 -1.15 6.21 -4.66
N ILE A 88 -1.83 6.39 -3.54
CA ILE A 88 -1.33 6.04 -2.21
C ILE A 88 -2.24 5.02 -1.56
N MET A 89 -1.63 3.92 -1.11
CA MET A 89 -2.19 3.02 -0.10
C MET A 89 -1.46 3.25 1.22
N SER A 90 -2.21 3.33 2.32
CA SER A 90 -1.67 3.36 3.68
C SER A 90 -1.80 1.98 4.29
N GLY A 91 -0.73 1.19 4.28
CA GLY A 91 -0.72 -0.16 4.86
C GLY A 91 -0.12 -0.22 6.25
N CYS A 92 -0.16 -1.42 6.82
CA CYS A 92 0.49 -1.73 8.08
C CYS A 92 1.19 -3.09 8.09
N MET A 93 1.98 -3.32 9.13
CA MET A 93 2.32 -4.67 9.59
C MET A 93 1.28 -5.11 10.63
N LEU A 94 1.28 -6.41 10.96
CA LEU A 94 0.50 -6.91 12.09
C LEU A 94 0.99 -6.24 13.39
N GLY A 95 0.17 -5.35 13.94
CA GLY A 95 0.55 -4.51 15.07
C GLY A 95 -0.67 -3.93 15.79
N SER A 96 -0.42 -3.37 16.98
CA SER A 96 -1.47 -2.81 17.84
C SER A 96 -1.98 -1.46 17.35
N SER A 97 -3.06 -0.96 17.97
CA SER A 97 -3.59 0.38 17.69
C SER A 97 -2.55 1.50 17.88
N LEU A 98 -1.48 1.27 18.63
CA LEU A 98 -0.39 2.23 18.76
C LEU A 98 0.27 2.53 17.40
N ALA A 99 0.58 1.50 16.62
CA ALA A 99 1.19 1.65 15.30
C ALA A 99 0.20 2.27 14.30
N MET A 100 -1.06 1.81 14.32
CA MET A 100 -2.10 2.32 13.44
C MET A 100 -2.36 3.82 13.68
N LYS A 101 -2.37 4.27 14.95
CA LYS A 101 -2.50 5.69 15.31
C LYS A 101 -1.39 6.54 14.69
N ALA A 102 -0.15 6.03 14.67
CA ALA A 102 0.97 6.74 14.07
C ALA A 102 0.83 6.88 12.54
N ALA A 103 0.13 5.94 11.88
CA ALA A 103 -0.10 5.94 10.43
C ALA A 103 -1.30 6.79 9.97
N LEU A 104 -2.18 7.23 10.88
CA LEU A 104 -3.38 8.03 10.55
C LEU A 104 -3.13 9.26 9.66
N PRO A 105 -2.02 10.01 9.81
CA PRO A 105 -1.73 11.15 8.93
C PRO A 105 -1.54 10.74 7.45
N ILE A 106 -1.07 9.52 7.19
CA ILE A 106 -0.95 8.94 5.84
C ILE A 106 -2.30 8.39 5.40
N ALA A 107 -3.03 7.69 6.28
CA ALA A 107 -4.35 7.12 5.96
C ALA A 107 -5.36 8.18 5.49
N ASN A 108 -5.37 9.36 6.11
CA ASN A 108 -6.22 10.48 5.69
C ASN A 108 -5.86 11.06 4.30
N ARG A 109 -4.74 10.63 3.72
CA ARG A 109 -4.20 11.04 2.43
C ARG A 109 -4.09 9.86 1.46
N ALA A 110 -4.73 8.72 1.74
CA ALA A 110 -4.63 7.53 0.92
C ALA A 110 -5.97 7.22 0.26
N GLU A 111 -5.92 6.69 -0.97
CA GLU A 111 -7.09 6.16 -1.68
C GLU A 111 -7.51 4.79 -1.12
N VAL A 112 -6.56 4.01 -0.61
CA VAL A 112 -6.78 2.71 0.06
C VAL A 112 -6.13 2.73 1.44
N VAL A 113 -6.84 2.25 2.45
CA VAL A 113 -6.34 2.19 3.84
C VAL A 113 -6.44 0.76 4.34
N ASP A 114 -5.29 0.18 4.64
CA ASP A 114 -5.10 -1.14 5.24
C ASP A 114 -4.42 -0.98 6.61
N LEU A 115 -5.21 -0.56 7.59
CA LEU A 115 -4.78 -0.34 8.98
C LEU A 115 -5.56 -1.24 9.95
N ASP A 116 -5.79 -2.50 9.57
CA ASP A 116 -6.62 -3.44 10.32
C ASP A 116 -5.82 -4.40 11.22
N GLY A 117 -4.49 -4.24 11.29
CA GLY A 117 -3.60 -5.05 12.14
C GLY A 117 -4.16 -5.36 13.53
N PRO A 118 -4.76 -4.41 14.27
CA PRO A 118 -5.33 -4.69 15.59
C PRO A 118 -6.51 -5.66 15.60
N VAL A 119 -7.30 -5.72 14.52
CA VAL A 119 -8.44 -6.64 14.36
C VAL A 119 -7.99 -8.09 14.34
N LEU A 120 -6.75 -8.34 13.90
CA LEU A 120 -6.14 -9.66 13.80
C LEU A 120 -5.47 -10.11 15.12
N LEU A 121 -5.41 -9.24 16.13
CA LEU A 121 -4.85 -9.56 17.45
C LEU A 121 -5.91 -10.13 18.38
N GLY A 122 -5.52 -11.06 19.27
CA GLY A 122 -6.41 -11.58 20.31
C GLY A 122 -6.79 -10.53 21.39
N SER A 123 -5.97 -9.49 21.52
CA SER A 123 -6.19 -8.34 22.41
C SER A 123 -5.35 -7.15 21.92
N ASP A 124 -5.83 -5.94 22.17
CA ASP A 124 -5.16 -4.69 21.79
C ASP A 124 -4.87 -3.83 23.04
N ILE A 125 -4.14 -2.72 22.85
CA ILE A 125 -3.80 -1.79 23.92
C ILE A 125 -5.03 -1.10 24.53
N GLU A 126 -4.90 -0.58 25.76
CA GLU A 126 -5.90 0.31 26.35
C GLU A 126 -6.12 1.57 25.47
N ASN A 127 -7.36 2.06 25.43
CA ASN A 127 -7.78 3.16 24.56
C ASN A 127 -7.44 2.90 23.08
N SER A 128 -7.64 1.67 22.60
CA SER A 128 -7.44 1.28 21.21
C SER A 128 -8.30 2.08 20.24
N LEU A 129 -7.93 2.01 18.96
CA LEU A 129 -8.78 2.48 17.88
C LEU A 129 -10.05 1.63 17.78
N ARG A 130 -11.16 2.25 17.36
CA ARG A 130 -12.43 1.55 17.23
C ARG A 130 -12.66 1.10 15.80
N TYR A 131 -12.75 -0.22 15.60
CA TYR A 131 -13.06 -0.84 14.32
C TYR A 131 -14.48 -1.39 14.33
N GLN A 132 -15.26 -1.11 13.28
CA GLN A 132 -16.60 -1.65 13.13
C GLN A 132 -16.99 -1.70 11.65
N GLN A 133 -17.51 -2.84 11.19
CA GLN A 133 -18.06 -3.00 9.83
C GLN A 133 -17.09 -2.55 8.72
N GLY A 134 -15.82 -2.95 8.83
CA GLY A 134 -14.78 -2.58 7.85
C GLY A 134 -14.38 -1.11 7.89
N LYS A 135 -14.74 -0.37 8.94
CA LYS A 135 -14.39 1.05 9.11
C LYS A 135 -13.64 1.29 10.41
N LEU A 136 -12.73 2.24 10.35
CA LEU A 136 -12.01 2.81 11.48
C LEU A 136 -12.71 4.11 11.93
N TYR A 137 -12.98 4.24 13.22
CA TYR A 137 -13.62 5.42 13.82
C TYR A 137 -12.62 6.16 14.73
N LEU A 138 -12.46 7.46 14.48
CA LEU A 138 -11.59 8.37 15.25
C LEU A 138 -12.39 9.20 16.25
#